data_AF-A0A645AMA1-F1
#
_entry.id   AF-A0A645AMA1-F1
#
_cell.length_a   1.000
_cell.length_b   1.000
_cell.length_c   1.000
_cell.angle_alpha   90.00
_cell.angle_beta   90.00
_cell.angle_gamma   90.00
#
_symmetry.space_group_name_H-M   'P 1'
#
loop_
_entity.id
_entity.type
_entity.pdbx_description
1 polymer ?
#
loop_
_entity_poly.entity_id
_entity_poly.type
_entity_poly.pdbx_seq_one_letter_code
_entity_poly.pdbx_strand_id
1 'polypeptide(L)'
;MQLDISESSLAVYEALASDIRLKIIQLLSKQKMNVKDLALELNLSSAIISKHIKKLEAVGIIKTERIPGISGLQKVSILKVDHIDIHFPKKIYHSFETFDTAIPIGHYTDYHVTPTCGLADSKDFIGQVDEPKYFMDSGRMDASILWFTAGYVEYKTPNFLTPDDTLEQIDISMEISSEFPFSNDVWPSDITFTLNGTELGTWTSPGDFADTRGKLNPSWWPSNLNQYGLLKTLRVTHHGTYMDGDPLSQVSISDLNKTAETWEIRIEVKPDAENVGGVTLFGKKFGNHDQDINFKAYYS
;
A
#
# COMPACT_ATOMS: atom_id res chain seq x y z
N MET A 1 -3.36 -3.69 -8.66
CA MET A 1 -2.01 -3.87 -9.24
C MET A 1 -1.25 -2.55 -9.10
N GLN A 2 -0.03 -2.57 -8.57
CA GLN A 2 0.80 -1.36 -8.38
C GLN A 2 1.90 -1.32 -9.44
N LEU A 3 2.00 -0.20 -10.16
CA LEU A 3 3.00 0.04 -11.21
C LEU A 3 3.79 1.32 -10.92
N ASP A 4 4.96 1.43 -11.55
CA ASP A 4 5.85 2.58 -11.49
C ASP A 4 6.37 2.92 -12.90
N ILE A 5 7.38 3.78 -13.01
CA ILE A 5 7.97 4.16 -14.32
C ILE A 5 9.23 3.36 -14.65
N SER A 6 9.45 2.23 -13.96
CA SER A 6 10.54 1.30 -14.28
C SER A 6 10.20 0.44 -15.50
N GLU A 7 11.23 -0.17 -16.10
CA GLU A 7 11.06 -1.12 -17.20
C GLU A 7 10.19 -2.33 -16.82
N SER A 8 10.10 -2.68 -15.53
CA SER A 8 9.27 -3.78 -15.06
C SER A 8 7.77 -3.52 -15.28
N SER A 9 7.35 -2.25 -15.30
CA SER A 9 5.96 -1.83 -15.54
C SER A 9 5.64 -1.66 -17.03
N LEU A 10 6.66 -1.57 -17.90
CA LEU A 10 6.49 -1.28 -19.33
C LEU A 10 5.62 -2.32 -20.05
N ALA A 11 5.81 -3.60 -19.75
CA ALA A 11 5.05 -4.68 -20.38
C ALA A 11 3.53 -4.52 -20.16
N VAL A 12 3.13 -4.04 -18.98
CA VAL A 12 1.73 -3.75 -18.65
C VAL A 12 1.20 -2.57 -19.46
N TYR A 13 1.99 -1.50 -19.59
CA TYR A 13 1.62 -0.35 -20.43
C TYR A 13 1.49 -0.73 -21.91
N GLU A 14 2.43 -1.51 -22.43
CA GLU A 14 2.34 -2.08 -23.78
C GLU A 14 1.16 -3.03 -23.94
N ALA A 15 0.72 -3.69 -22.87
CA ALA A 15 -0.49 -4.50 -22.86
C ALA A 15 -1.76 -3.65 -22.99
N LEU A 16 -1.80 -2.51 -22.31
CA LEU A 16 -2.95 -1.59 -22.27
C LEU A 16 -3.01 -0.63 -23.46
N ALA A 17 -1.89 -0.31 -24.11
CA ALA A 17 -1.80 0.55 -25.29
C ALA A 17 -2.35 -0.14 -26.56
N SER A 18 -3.63 -0.51 -26.54
CA SER A 18 -4.36 -1.08 -27.68
C SER A 18 -5.86 -1.01 -27.44
N ASP A 19 -6.55 -0.36 -28.36
CA ASP A 19 -8.00 -0.22 -28.40
C ASP A 19 -8.73 -1.58 -28.29
N ILE A 20 -8.27 -2.61 -29.01
CA ILE A 20 -8.86 -3.95 -28.97
C ILE A 20 -8.72 -4.57 -27.57
N ARG A 21 -7.56 -4.45 -26.93
CA ARG A 21 -7.34 -5.00 -25.58
C ARG A 21 -8.15 -4.28 -24.52
N LEU A 22 -8.29 -2.95 -24.63
CA LEU A 22 -9.18 -2.19 -23.75
C LEU A 22 -10.65 -2.63 -23.90
N LYS A 23 -11.12 -2.86 -25.13
CA LYS A 23 -12.47 -3.40 -25.36
C LYS A 23 -12.65 -4.81 -24.80
N ILE A 24 -11.65 -5.68 -24.93
CA ILE A 24 -11.67 -7.02 -24.31
C ILE A 24 -11.83 -6.89 -22.79
N ILE A 25 -11.06 -6.02 -22.13
CA ILE A 25 -11.16 -5.79 -20.68
C ILE A 25 -12.56 -5.31 -20.30
N GLN A 26 -13.14 -4.36 -21.05
CA GLN A 26 -14.50 -3.85 -20.83
C GLN A 26 -15.61 -4.90 -21.01
N LEU A 27 -15.41 -5.88 -21.90
CA LEU A 27 -16.33 -7.00 -22.05
C LEU A 27 -16.19 -7.98 -20.89
N LEU A 28 -14.94 -8.27 -20.51
CA LEU A 28 -14.62 -9.20 -19.42
C LEU A 28 -14.99 -8.68 -18.04
N SER A 29 -15.08 -7.35 -17.85
CA SER A 29 -15.59 -6.76 -16.61
C SER A 29 -17.09 -6.98 -16.40
N LYS A 30 -17.84 -7.26 -17.47
CA LYS A 30 -19.28 -7.56 -17.39
C LYS A 30 -19.54 -9.05 -17.20
N GLN A 31 -18.80 -9.88 -17.90
CA GLN A 31 -18.93 -11.34 -17.83
C GLN A 31 -17.69 -12.05 -18.38
N LYS A 32 -17.45 -13.27 -17.91
CA LYS A 32 -16.42 -14.15 -18.47
C LYS A 32 -16.81 -14.58 -19.89
N MET A 33 -15.87 -14.58 -20.83
CA MET A 33 -16.15 -14.89 -22.25
C MET A 33 -15.08 -15.79 -22.85
N ASN A 34 -15.47 -16.67 -23.78
CA ASN A 34 -14.51 -17.45 -24.56
C ASN A 34 -13.99 -16.64 -25.77
N VAL A 35 -12.98 -17.17 -26.45
CA VAL A 35 -12.35 -16.54 -27.63
C VAL A 35 -13.34 -16.30 -28.78
N LYS A 36 -14.32 -17.20 -28.97
CA LYS A 36 -15.30 -17.10 -30.06
C LYS A 36 -16.30 -15.99 -29.79
N ASP A 37 -16.76 -15.85 -28.55
CA ASP A 37 -17.71 -14.81 -28.16
C ASP A 37 -17.05 -13.43 -28.26
N LEU A 38 -15.82 -13.28 -27.77
CA LEU A 38 -15.04 -12.05 -27.92
C LEU A 38 -14.76 -11.69 -29.39
N ALA A 39 -14.50 -12.70 -30.22
CA ALA A 39 -14.31 -12.52 -31.67
C ALA A 39 -15.58 -12.00 -32.36
N LEU A 40 -16.74 -12.52 -31.95
CA LEU A 40 -18.03 -12.10 -32.46
C LEU A 40 -18.36 -10.66 -32.05
N GLU A 41 -18.26 -10.33 -30.76
CA GLU A 41 -18.57 -8.99 -30.24
C GLU A 41 -17.65 -7.91 -30.83
N LEU A 42 -16.38 -8.23 -31.07
CA LEU A 42 -15.39 -7.27 -31.59
C LEU A 42 -15.28 -7.29 -33.11
N ASN A 43 -16.03 -8.15 -33.80
CA ASN A 43 -15.96 -8.37 -35.25
C ASN A 43 -14.53 -8.64 -35.76
N LEU A 44 -13.81 -9.54 -35.06
CA LEU A 44 -12.44 -9.93 -35.35
C LEU A 44 -12.30 -11.45 -35.42
N SER A 45 -11.23 -11.96 -36.06
CA SER A 45 -11.00 -13.40 -36.09
C SER A 45 -10.57 -13.94 -34.72
N SER A 46 -10.97 -15.17 -34.41
CA SER A 46 -10.55 -15.85 -33.17
C SER A 46 -9.03 -15.95 -33.03
N ALA A 47 -8.29 -16.01 -34.15
CA ALA A 47 -6.83 -15.99 -34.15
C ALA A 47 -6.25 -14.65 -33.67
N ILE A 48 -6.85 -13.53 -34.10
CA ILE A 48 -6.47 -12.18 -33.64
C ILE A 48 -6.78 -12.03 -32.15
N ILE A 49 -8.00 -12.37 -31.74
CA ILE A 49 -8.42 -12.30 -30.33
C ILE A 49 -7.52 -13.16 -29.42
N SER A 50 -7.17 -14.37 -29.88
CA SER A 50 -6.25 -15.24 -29.12
C SER A 50 -4.88 -14.59 -28.87
N LYS A 51 -4.37 -13.80 -29.81
CA LYS A 51 -3.11 -13.06 -29.62
C LYS A 51 -3.27 -11.95 -28.58
N HIS A 52 -4.37 -11.21 -28.61
CA HIS A 52 -4.64 -10.17 -27.61
C HIS A 52 -4.83 -10.76 -26.20
N ILE A 53 -5.57 -11.85 -26.08
CA ILE A 53 -5.76 -12.58 -24.81
C ILE A 53 -4.40 -13.01 -24.24
N LYS A 54 -3.52 -13.61 -25.05
CA LYS A 54 -2.17 -14.00 -24.59
C LYS A 54 -1.36 -12.82 -24.06
N LYS A 55 -1.44 -11.65 -24.69
CA LYS A 55 -0.70 -10.47 -24.22
C LYS A 55 -1.25 -9.94 -22.88
N LEU A 56 -2.57 -9.93 -22.70
CA LEU A 56 -3.19 -9.53 -21.43
C LEU A 56 -2.95 -10.54 -20.31
N GLU A 57 -2.96 -11.84 -20.64
CA GLU A 57 -2.67 -12.93 -19.71
C GLU A 57 -1.21 -12.91 -19.24
N ALA A 58 -0.26 -12.62 -20.15
CA ALA A 58 1.17 -12.55 -19.85
C ALA A 58 1.52 -11.49 -18.79
N VAL A 59 0.74 -10.43 -18.70
CA VAL A 59 0.93 -9.34 -17.72
C VAL A 59 -0.05 -9.43 -16.54
N GLY A 60 -0.79 -10.53 -16.43
CA GLY A 60 -1.67 -10.80 -15.29
C GLY A 60 -2.96 -9.98 -15.22
N ILE A 61 -3.30 -9.18 -16.24
CA ILE A 61 -4.56 -8.41 -16.27
C ILE A 61 -5.77 -9.35 -16.35
N ILE A 62 -5.64 -10.43 -17.11
CA ILE A 62 -6.66 -11.49 -17.22
C ILE A 62 -6.04 -12.84 -16.89
N LYS A 63 -6.88 -13.80 -16.55
CA LYS A 63 -6.54 -15.23 -16.52
C LYS A 63 -7.46 -16.00 -17.43
N THR A 64 -7.08 -17.23 -17.75
CA THR A 64 -7.93 -18.14 -18.49
C THR A 64 -8.10 -19.47 -17.80
N GLU A 65 -9.31 -20.01 -17.87
CA GLU A 65 -9.70 -21.26 -17.22
C GLU A 65 -10.34 -22.21 -18.22
N ARG A 66 -10.18 -23.51 -18.00
CA ARG A 66 -10.87 -24.54 -18.80
C ARG A 66 -12.16 -24.92 -18.08
N ILE A 67 -13.30 -24.68 -18.71
CA ILE A 67 -14.61 -25.06 -18.18
C ILE A 67 -15.31 -26.04 -19.14
N PRO A 68 -16.22 -26.89 -18.66
CA PRO A 68 -17.09 -27.68 -19.53
C PRO A 68 -17.91 -26.76 -20.45
N GLY A 69 -18.04 -27.13 -21.72
CA GLY A 69 -18.84 -26.46 -22.73
C GLY A 69 -19.70 -27.44 -23.51
N ILE A 70 -20.49 -26.90 -24.45
CA ILE A 70 -21.47 -27.66 -25.25
C ILE A 70 -20.80 -28.78 -26.09
N SER A 71 -19.53 -28.59 -26.46
CA SER A 71 -18.72 -29.59 -27.19
C SER A 71 -17.34 -29.71 -26.55
N GLY A 72 -17.27 -30.35 -25.39
CA GLY A 72 -16.02 -30.59 -24.65
C GLY A 72 -15.56 -29.42 -23.79
N LEU A 73 -14.27 -29.38 -23.46
CA LEU A 73 -13.69 -28.31 -22.64
C LEU A 73 -13.48 -27.04 -23.46
N GLN A 74 -13.93 -25.90 -22.95
CA GLN A 74 -13.71 -24.58 -23.53
C GLN A 74 -12.80 -23.73 -22.64
N LYS A 75 -11.99 -22.87 -23.25
CA LYS A 75 -11.12 -21.91 -22.56
C LYS A 75 -11.85 -20.57 -22.45
N VAL A 76 -12.08 -20.11 -21.23
CA VAL A 76 -12.77 -18.86 -20.92
C VAL A 76 -11.81 -17.88 -20.28
N SER A 77 -11.88 -16.63 -20.69
CA SER A 77 -11.08 -15.52 -20.15
C SER A 77 -11.85 -14.80 -19.04
N ILE A 78 -11.14 -14.39 -17.99
CA ILE A 78 -11.68 -13.73 -16.80
C ILE A 78 -10.76 -12.57 -16.43
N LEU A 79 -11.34 -11.43 -16.06
CA LEU A 79 -10.59 -10.29 -15.52
C LEU A 79 -10.00 -10.65 -14.15
N LYS A 80 -8.71 -10.36 -13.93
CA LYS A 80 -8.00 -10.66 -12.67
C LYS A 80 -7.68 -9.38 -11.87
N VAL A 81 -7.65 -8.23 -12.53
CA VAL A 81 -7.31 -6.95 -11.94
C VAL A 81 -8.51 -6.00 -12.03
N ASP A 82 -8.89 -5.41 -10.91
CA ASP A 82 -9.93 -4.39 -10.79
C ASP A 82 -9.36 -2.97 -10.75
N HIS A 83 -8.16 -2.78 -10.19
CA HIS A 83 -7.51 -1.49 -10.02
C HIS A 83 -6.02 -1.49 -10.41
N ILE A 84 -5.55 -0.38 -11.01
CA ILE A 84 -4.14 -0.15 -11.37
C ILE A 84 -3.72 1.24 -10.91
N ASP A 85 -2.74 1.31 -10.02
CA ASP A 85 -2.08 2.55 -9.61
C ASP A 85 -0.74 2.72 -10.34
N ILE A 86 -0.42 3.94 -10.76
CA ILE A 86 0.84 4.29 -11.43
C ILE A 86 1.57 5.37 -10.63
N HIS A 87 2.70 5.03 -10.05
CA HIS A 87 3.53 5.94 -9.25
C HIS A 87 4.64 6.57 -10.09
N PHE A 88 4.65 7.90 -10.19
CA PHE A 88 5.70 8.67 -10.88
C PHE A 88 6.82 9.10 -9.91
N PRO A 89 8.10 9.18 -10.33
CA PRO A 89 9.25 9.39 -9.46
C PRO A 89 9.54 10.88 -9.21
N LYS A 90 8.74 11.81 -9.78
CA LYS A 90 8.95 13.25 -9.66
C LYS A 90 7.68 14.00 -9.29
N LYS A 91 7.81 14.85 -8.27
CA LYS A 91 6.76 15.71 -7.72
C LYS A 91 6.62 17.00 -8.54
N ILE A 92 5.38 17.42 -8.77
CA ILE A 92 4.98 18.59 -9.58
C ILE A 92 5.26 19.93 -8.84
N TYR A 93 5.66 19.89 -7.56
CA TYR A 93 5.94 21.06 -6.73
C TYR A 93 7.35 21.61 -6.98
N HIS A 94 7.52 22.42 -8.02
CA HIS A 94 8.81 22.99 -8.43
C HIS A 94 9.24 24.26 -7.65
N SER A 95 8.60 24.61 -6.52
CA SER A 95 8.87 25.89 -5.83
C SER A 95 9.19 25.82 -4.34
N PHE A 96 9.02 24.67 -3.67
CA PHE A 96 9.24 24.57 -2.22
C PHE A 96 10.50 23.79 -1.89
N GLU A 97 11.25 24.27 -0.91
CA GLU A 97 12.33 23.52 -0.29
C GLU A 97 11.75 22.41 0.58
N THR A 98 12.57 21.41 0.93
CA THR A 98 12.09 20.24 1.68
C THR A 98 13.06 19.79 2.76
N PHE A 99 12.50 19.52 3.94
CA PHE A 99 13.13 18.64 4.93
C PHE A 99 12.58 17.22 4.73
N ASP A 100 13.47 16.26 4.53
CA ASP A 100 13.16 14.85 4.26
C ASP A 100 13.83 13.99 5.33
N THR A 101 13.08 13.09 5.97
CA THR A 101 13.59 12.18 6.98
C THR A 101 12.94 10.82 6.83
N ALA A 102 13.77 9.79 6.62
CA ALA A 102 13.36 8.40 6.75
C ALA A 102 13.41 7.96 8.22
N ILE A 103 12.30 7.44 8.73
CA ILE A 103 12.13 6.95 10.09
C ILE A 103 12.01 5.42 10.03
N PRO A 104 13.01 4.66 10.52
CA PRO A 104 12.97 3.20 10.50
C PRO A 104 11.78 2.63 11.27
N ILE A 105 11.20 1.53 10.79
CA ILE A 105 10.00 0.90 11.38
C ILE A 105 10.19 0.58 12.87
N GLY A 106 11.36 0.09 13.25
CA GLY A 106 11.72 -0.22 14.62
C GLY A 106 11.89 0.95 15.59
N HIS A 107 11.97 2.18 15.09
CA HIS A 107 12.38 3.38 15.84
C HIS A 107 11.20 4.15 16.46
N TYR A 108 10.07 3.49 16.71
CA TYR A 108 9.00 4.12 17.50
C TYR A 108 9.51 4.51 18.89
N THR A 109 8.96 5.60 19.40
CA THR A 109 9.28 6.20 20.70
C THR A 109 8.26 5.88 21.77
N ASP A 110 7.03 5.56 21.38
CA ASP A 110 5.98 5.10 22.27
C ASP A 110 5.09 4.07 21.55
N TYR A 111 4.43 3.21 22.33
CA TYR A 111 3.52 2.21 21.79
C TYR A 111 2.54 1.69 22.84
N HIS A 112 1.38 1.27 22.37
CA HIS A 112 0.47 0.41 23.11
C HIS A 112 -0.15 -0.55 22.12
N VAL A 113 0.13 -1.84 22.18
CA VAL A 113 -0.33 -2.80 21.18
C VAL A 113 -0.98 -4.02 21.81
N THR A 114 -1.98 -4.58 21.13
CA THR A 114 -2.61 -5.84 21.53
C THR A 114 -2.35 -6.93 20.48
N PRO A 115 -2.25 -8.21 20.91
CA PRO A 115 -2.17 -9.34 19.99
C PRO A 115 -3.38 -9.45 19.06
N THR A 116 -3.25 -10.06 17.88
CA THR A 116 -2.00 -10.58 17.26
C THR A 116 -1.01 -9.45 16.99
N CYS A 117 0.27 -9.63 17.34
CA CYS A 117 1.30 -8.60 17.20
C CYS A 117 2.71 -9.17 17.09
N GLY A 118 3.63 -8.42 16.46
CA GLY A 118 5.04 -8.84 16.41
C GLY A 118 5.94 -7.92 15.60
N LEU A 119 7.20 -8.35 15.50
CA LEU A 119 8.31 -7.64 14.87
C LEU A 119 9.20 -8.66 14.14
N ALA A 120 9.77 -8.26 13.01
CA ALA A 120 10.83 -9.03 12.37
C ALA A 120 11.87 -8.12 11.68
N ASP A 121 13.09 -8.63 11.58
CA ASP A 121 14.17 -8.02 10.82
C ASP A 121 14.49 -8.85 9.56
N SER A 122 15.58 -8.55 8.87
CA SER A 122 15.98 -9.32 7.68
C SER A 122 16.40 -10.77 7.95
N LYS A 123 16.56 -11.19 9.20
CA LYS A 123 17.18 -12.46 9.61
C LYS A 123 16.21 -13.39 10.34
N ASP A 124 15.37 -12.87 11.23
CA ASP A 124 14.39 -13.66 12.00
C ASP A 124 13.30 -12.76 12.61
N PHE A 125 12.35 -13.38 13.31
CA PHE A 125 11.47 -12.71 14.25
C PHE A 125 12.26 -12.07 15.39
N ILE A 126 11.80 -10.90 15.85
CA ILE A 126 12.34 -10.24 17.03
C ILE A 126 11.46 -10.60 18.22
N GLY A 127 11.98 -11.46 19.10
CA GLY A 127 11.27 -11.90 20.29
C GLY A 127 10.18 -12.92 19.99
N GLN A 128 9.29 -13.14 20.97
CA GLN A 128 8.12 -14.00 20.80
C GLN A 128 6.97 -13.19 20.21
N VAL A 129 6.32 -13.73 19.17
CA VAL A 129 5.09 -13.16 18.62
C VAL A 129 3.94 -13.20 19.65
N ASP A 130 2.98 -12.30 19.48
CA ASP A 130 1.78 -12.15 20.32
C ASP A 130 2.05 -11.76 21.78
N GLU A 131 3.23 -11.20 22.04
CA GLU A 131 3.69 -10.79 23.37
C GLU A 131 4.14 -9.30 23.33
N PRO A 132 3.27 -8.34 23.70
CA PRO A 132 3.53 -6.90 23.58
C PRO A 132 4.82 -6.40 24.25
N LYS A 133 5.36 -7.13 25.23
CA LYS A 133 6.62 -6.78 25.89
C LYS A 133 7.83 -6.80 24.95
N TYR A 134 7.78 -7.58 23.85
CA TYR A 134 8.89 -7.65 22.88
C TYR A 134 8.96 -6.43 21.96
N PHE A 135 7.97 -5.53 21.99
CA PHE A 135 8.09 -4.19 21.41
C PHE A 135 9.09 -3.29 22.17
N MET A 136 9.67 -3.77 23.27
CA MET A 136 10.85 -3.12 23.89
C MET A 136 12.09 -4.01 23.88
N ASP A 137 12.08 -5.10 23.09
CA ASP A 137 13.30 -5.85 22.84
C ASP A 137 14.33 -4.97 22.12
N SER A 138 15.61 -5.07 22.51
CA SER A 138 16.68 -4.31 21.88
C SER A 138 16.80 -4.55 20.37
N GLY A 139 16.43 -5.74 19.91
CA GLY A 139 16.40 -6.10 18.49
C GLY A 139 15.37 -5.29 17.69
N ARG A 140 14.41 -4.63 18.34
CA ARG A 140 13.42 -3.79 17.66
C ARG A 140 14.06 -2.74 16.75
N MET A 141 15.26 -2.26 17.09
CA MET A 141 15.96 -1.23 16.30
C MET A 141 16.30 -1.70 14.87
N ASP A 142 16.41 -3.01 14.65
CA ASP A 142 16.62 -3.61 13.34
C ASP A 142 15.31 -4.02 12.64
N ALA A 143 14.17 -3.87 13.32
CA ALA A 143 12.87 -4.26 12.78
C ALA A 143 12.59 -3.53 11.47
N SER A 144 12.23 -4.32 10.47
CA SER A 144 11.88 -3.86 9.11
C SER A 144 10.45 -4.24 8.75
N ILE A 145 9.71 -4.87 9.66
CA ILE A 145 8.26 -5.06 9.63
C ILE A 145 7.74 -5.10 11.08
N LEU A 146 6.58 -4.51 11.32
CA LEU A 146 5.84 -4.63 12.59
C LEU A 146 4.35 -4.77 12.33
N TRP A 147 3.64 -5.44 13.23
CA TRP A 147 2.19 -5.60 13.14
C TRP A 147 1.52 -5.65 14.52
N PHE A 148 0.26 -5.22 14.60
CA PHE A 148 -0.59 -5.36 15.78
C PHE A 148 -2.08 -5.27 15.45
N THR A 149 -2.95 -5.79 16.32
CA THR A 149 -4.42 -5.81 16.09
C THR A 149 -5.13 -4.53 16.51
N ALA A 150 -4.79 -3.97 17.68
CA ALA A 150 -5.36 -2.71 18.16
C ALA A 150 -4.34 -1.94 19.00
N GLY A 151 -4.55 -0.64 19.13
CA GLY A 151 -3.65 0.29 19.80
C GLY A 151 -2.83 1.12 18.82
N TYR A 152 -1.63 1.54 19.19
CA TYR A 152 -0.82 2.46 18.41
C TYR A 152 0.68 2.21 18.48
N VAL A 153 1.38 2.75 17.49
CA VAL A 153 2.82 3.05 17.52
C VAL A 153 3.03 4.53 17.20
N GLU A 154 4.01 5.14 17.87
CA GLU A 154 4.32 6.56 17.73
C GLU A 154 5.78 6.77 17.34
N TYR A 155 6.00 7.61 16.33
CA TYR A 155 7.31 7.93 15.78
C TYR A 155 7.62 9.41 15.98
N LYS A 156 8.90 9.73 16.21
CA LYS A 156 9.36 11.11 16.31
C LYS A 156 10.48 11.42 15.33
N THR A 157 10.43 12.61 14.75
CA THR A 157 11.52 13.19 13.97
C THR A 157 11.70 14.66 14.36
N PRO A 158 12.92 15.22 14.31
CA PRO A 158 13.11 16.65 14.55
C PRO A 158 12.27 17.50 13.58
N ASN A 159 11.74 18.60 14.09
CA ASN A 159 11.20 19.66 13.25
C ASN A 159 12.34 20.62 12.90
N PHE A 160 12.80 20.58 11.64
CA PHE A 160 13.88 21.44 11.17
C PHE A 160 13.41 22.81 10.66
N LEU A 161 12.10 23.09 10.68
CA LEU A 161 11.59 24.41 10.35
C LEU A 161 12.15 25.46 11.31
N THR A 162 12.68 26.52 10.72
CA THR A 162 13.08 27.73 11.43
C THR A 162 11.90 28.70 11.55
N PRO A 163 11.95 29.71 12.43
CA PRO A 163 10.90 30.72 12.54
C PRO A 163 10.64 31.52 11.24
N ASP A 164 11.61 31.56 10.33
CA ASP A 164 11.50 32.26 9.05
C ASP A 164 10.83 31.39 7.96
N ASP A 165 10.76 30.06 8.16
CA ASP A 165 10.20 29.14 7.19
C ASP A 165 8.66 29.12 7.27
N THR A 166 8.03 29.14 6.10
CA THR A 166 6.58 28.91 5.98
C THR A 166 6.33 27.46 5.58
N LEU A 167 5.75 26.66 6.48
CA LEU A 167 5.28 25.31 6.13
C LEU A 167 4.17 25.40 5.07
N GLU A 168 4.32 24.64 3.99
CA GLU A 168 3.41 24.63 2.84
C GLU A 168 2.67 23.29 2.69
N GLN A 169 3.33 22.20 3.07
CA GLN A 169 2.78 20.84 2.95
C GLN A 169 3.57 19.87 3.82
N ILE A 170 2.90 18.82 4.30
CA ILE A 170 3.56 17.63 4.87
C ILE A 170 3.13 16.41 4.06
N ASP A 171 4.10 15.59 3.65
CA ASP A 171 3.86 14.24 3.12
C ASP A 171 4.44 13.21 4.11
N ILE A 172 3.65 12.19 4.45
CA ILE A 172 4.10 11.01 5.21
C ILE A 172 3.80 9.79 4.33
N SER A 173 4.86 9.12 3.85
CA SER A 173 4.75 7.95 2.98
C SER A 173 5.19 6.68 3.69
N MET A 174 4.44 5.60 3.53
CA MET A 174 4.71 4.31 4.15
C MET A 174 4.02 3.19 3.38
N GLU A 175 4.61 1.99 3.40
CA GLU A 175 3.93 0.77 2.95
C GLU A 175 3.15 0.16 4.13
N ILE A 176 1.84 0.01 3.97
CA ILE A 176 0.92 -0.31 5.07
C ILE A 176 -0.25 -1.20 4.61
N SER A 177 -0.71 -2.10 5.47
CA SER A 177 -1.90 -2.94 5.27
C SER A 177 -2.67 -3.14 6.59
N SER A 178 -3.78 -3.89 6.55
CA SER A 178 -4.35 -4.45 7.77
C SER A 178 -3.54 -5.66 8.22
N GLU A 179 -3.93 -6.28 9.34
CA GLU A 179 -3.24 -7.45 9.91
C GLU A 179 -4.25 -8.55 10.22
N PHE A 180 -3.96 -9.76 9.75
CA PHE A 180 -4.73 -10.95 10.07
C PHE A 180 -3.78 -12.09 10.45
N PRO A 181 -4.14 -12.97 11.41
CA PRO A 181 -3.35 -14.17 11.65
C PRO A 181 -3.15 -14.94 10.34
N PHE A 182 -1.90 -15.00 9.86
CA PHE A 182 -1.54 -15.41 8.49
C PHE A 182 -1.76 -14.30 7.44
N SER A 183 -2.87 -14.36 6.70
CA SER A 183 -3.23 -13.40 5.67
C SER A 183 -4.70 -13.53 5.28
N ASN A 184 -5.31 -12.42 4.90
CA ASN A 184 -6.66 -12.36 4.37
C ASN A 184 -6.84 -11.09 3.51
N ASP A 185 -6.91 -11.28 2.19
CA ASP A 185 -7.05 -10.20 1.21
C ASP A 185 -8.33 -9.36 1.39
N VAL A 186 -9.32 -9.83 2.17
CA VAL A 186 -10.56 -9.11 2.50
C VAL A 186 -10.71 -9.04 4.01
N TRP A 187 -9.94 -8.15 4.62
CA TRP A 187 -9.92 -7.92 6.07
C TRP A 187 -9.76 -6.42 6.34
N PRO A 188 -10.87 -5.64 6.32
CA PRO A 188 -10.76 -4.21 6.42
C PRO A 188 -10.24 -3.78 7.79
N SER A 189 -9.48 -2.69 7.83
CA SER A 189 -9.02 -2.07 9.07
C SER A 189 -8.99 -0.56 8.99
N ASP A 190 -9.63 0.10 9.95
CA ASP A 190 -9.66 1.54 10.08
C ASP A 190 -8.40 2.02 10.83
N ILE A 191 -7.47 2.60 10.08
CA ILE A 191 -6.17 3.07 10.57
C ILE A 191 -6.20 4.60 10.66
N THR A 192 -6.15 5.11 11.88
CA THR A 192 -6.15 6.54 12.19
C THR A 192 -4.71 7.08 12.28
N PHE A 193 -4.50 8.25 11.68
CA PHE A 193 -3.24 8.99 11.73
C PHE A 193 -3.38 10.25 12.58
N THR A 194 -2.39 10.51 13.42
CA THR A 194 -2.31 11.74 14.24
C THR A 194 -0.92 12.34 14.10
N LEU A 195 -0.85 13.67 14.02
CA LEU A 195 0.40 14.42 13.96
C LEU A 195 0.40 15.53 15.02
N ASN A 196 1.37 15.51 15.93
CA ASN A 196 1.49 16.45 17.06
C ASN A 196 0.18 16.59 17.87
N GLY A 197 -0.51 15.47 18.10
CA GLY A 197 -1.80 15.43 18.81
C GLY A 197 -3.02 15.84 17.99
N THR A 198 -2.85 16.29 16.74
CA THR A 198 -3.95 16.60 15.82
C THR A 198 -4.28 15.36 14.97
N GLU A 199 -5.48 14.81 15.14
CA GLU A 199 -5.98 13.69 14.34
C GLU A 199 -6.18 14.11 12.88
N LEU A 200 -5.41 13.51 11.97
CA LEU A 200 -5.40 13.85 10.55
C LEU A 200 -6.53 13.15 9.78
N GLY A 201 -6.99 11.99 10.26
CA GLY A 201 -8.07 11.22 9.68
C GLY A 201 -7.80 9.71 9.68
N THR A 202 -8.78 8.95 9.17
CA THR A 202 -8.77 7.48 9.18
C THR A 202 -8.86 6.95 7.76
N TRP A 203 -7.93 6.06 7.39
CA TRP A 203 -7.97 5.31 6.15
C TRP A 203 -8.35 3.86 6.44
N THR A 204 -9.32 3.33 5.69
CA THR A 204 -9.67 1.92 5.76
C THR A 204 -8.80 1.12 4.80
N SER A 205 -7.84 0.36 5.34
CA SER A 205 -7.13 -0.67 4.58
C SER A 205 -8.12 -1.74 4.12
N PRO A 206 -8.03 -2.27 2.88
CA PRO A 206 -8.99 -3.27 2.41
C PRO A 206 -8.64 -4.71 2.83
N GLY A 207 -7.39 -5.00 3.19
CA GLY A 207 -6.97 -6.37 3.49
C GLY A 207 -5.49 -6.53 3.82
N ASP A 208 -5.15 -7.80 4.07
CA ASP A 208 -3.84 -8.29 4.50
C ASP A 208 -3.30 -9.31 3.47
N PHE A 209 -2.35 -8.86 2.65
CA PHE A 209 -2.13 -9.46 1.33
C PHE A 209 -1.03 -10.53 1.31
N ALA A 210 -1.32 -11.71 0.75
CA ALA A 210 -0.32 -12.76 0.54
C ALA A 210 -0.45 -13.49 -0.82
N ASP A 211 -1.21 -12.94 -1.76
CA ASP A 211 -1.43 -13.52 -3.10
C ASP A 211 -0.14 -13.65 -3.93
N THR A 212 0.84 -12.79 -3.66
CA THR A 212 2.18 -12.79 -4.25
C THR A 212 3.24 -12.52 -3.20
N ARG A 213 4.46 -13.05 -3.39
CA ARG A 213 5.58 -12.80 -2.49
C ARG A 213 6.05 -11.35 -2.65
N GLY A 214 6.23 -10.66 -1.53
CA GLY A 214 6.79 -9.31 -1.49
C GLY A 214 8.19 -9.29 -2.10
N LYS A 215 8.48 -8.27 -2.91
CA LYS A 215 9.75 -8.15 -3.66
C LYS A 215 10.98 -8.13 -2.74
N LEU A 216 10.84 -7.59 -1.54
CA LEU A 216 11.93 -7.37 -0.60
C LEU A 216 11.97 -8.39 0.54
N ASN A 217 10.92 -9.20 0.69
CA ASN A 217 10.80 -10.14 1.81
C ASN A 217 11.99 -11.10 1.88
N PRO A 218 12.63 -11.25 3.07
CA PRO A 218 13.71 -12.21 3.28
C PRO A 218 13.29 -13.63 2.93
N SER A 219 14.21 -14.47 2.47
CA SER A 219 13.91 -15.84 2.04
C SER A 219 13.25 -16.70 3.12
N TRP A 220 13.56 -16.44 4.39
CA TRP A 220 13.00 -17.16 5.54
C TRP A 220 11.56 -16.75 5.86
N TRP A 221 11.10 -15.57 5.43
CA TRP A 221 9.76 -15.07 5.74
C TRP A 221 8.70 -16.05 5.19
N PRO A 222 7.83 -16.61 6.06
CA PRO A 222 6.86 -17.62 5.66
C PRO A 222 5.90 -17.08 4.60
N SER A 223 5.63 -17.88 3.56
CA SER A 223 4.77 -17.47 2.44
C SER A 223 3.28 -17.38 2.78
N ASN A 224 2.87 -17.91 3.94
CA ASN A 224 1.50 -17.85 4.43
C ASN A 224 1.23 -16.62 5.32
N LEU A 225 2.27 -15.90 5.73
CA LEU A 225 2.11 -14.59 6.36
C LEU A 225 1.89 -13.51 5.30
N ASN A 226 1.45 -12.33 5.71
CA ASN A 226 1.36 -11.17 4.86
C ASN A 226 2.69 -10.82 4.19
N GLN A 227 2.59 -10.46 2.92
CA GLN A 227 3.73 -10.36 2.02
C GLN A 227 4.04 -8.91 1.63
N TYR A 228 3.05 -8.03 1.61
CA TYR A 228 3.23 -6.63 1.24
C TYR A 228 2.07 -5.78 1.73
N GLY A 229 2.26 -4.47 1.71
CA GLY A 229 1.23 -3.47 1.92
C GLY A 229 1.00 -2.60 0.70
N LEU A 230 0.12 -1.62 0.84
CA LEU A 230 -0.08 -0.58 -0.16
C LEU A 230 0.85 0.58 0.19
N LEU A 231 1.60 1.09 -0.80
CA LEU A 231 2.32 2.35 -0.61
C LEU A 231 1.32 3.49 -0.57
N LYS A 232 1.18 4.09 0.61
CA LYS A 232 0.28 5.20 0.88
C LYS A 232 1.08 6.46 1.14
N THR A 233 0.53 7.61 0.73
CA THR A 233 1.03 8.94 1.05
C THR A 233 -0.09 9.75 1.70
N LEU A 234 0.05 9.96 3.00
CA LEU A 234 -0.77 10.92 3.74
C LEU A 234 -0.22 12.32 3.51
N ARG A 235 -1.05 13.22 2.97
CA ARG A 235 -0.66 14.58 2.61
C ARG A 235 -1.51 15.60 3.34
N VAL A 236 -0.88 16.48 4.11
CA VAL A 236 -1.52 17.65 4.75
C VAL A 236 -1.15 18.90 3.97
N THR A 237 -2.14 19.67 3.54
CA THR A 237 -1.97 20.90 2.74
C THR A 237 -2.69 22.08 3.41
N HIS A 238 -2.66 23.25 2.77
CA HIS A 238 -3.53 24.39 3.12
C HIS A 238 -5.04 24.11 2.99
N HIS A 239 -5.44 23.07 2.26
CA HIS A 239 -6.84 22.81 1.90
C HIS A 239 -7.44 21.59 2.59
N GLY A 240 -6.64 20.84 3.34
CA GLY A 240 -7.07 19.62 4.00
C GLY A 240 -6.02 18.52 3.96
N THR A 241 -6.43 17.35 4.44
CA THR A 241 -5.63 16.14 4.50
C THR A 241 -6.16 15.12 3.51
N TYR A 242 -5.26 14.46 2.79
CA TYR A 242 -5.56 13.54 1.70
C TYR A 242 -4.75 12.25 1.84
N MET A 243 -5.30 11.14 1.38
CA MET A 243 -4.59 9.87 1.23
C MET A 243 -4.47 9.53 -0.26
N ASP A 244 -3.26 9.60 -0.82
CA ASP A 244 -3.00 9.43 -2.26
C ASP A 244 -3.85 10.34 -3.18
N GLY A 245 -4.29 11.49 -2.66
CA GLY A 245 -5.12 12.46 -3.37
C GLY A 245 -6.62 12.37 -3.06
N ASP A 246 -7.08 11.28 -2.44
CA ASP A 246 -8.45 11.16 -1.95
C ASP A 246 -8.63 11.98 -0.65
N PRO A 247 -9.67 12.81 -0.52
CA PRO A 247 -9.91 13.59 0.69
C PRO A 247 -10.09 12.68 1.92
N LEU A 248 -9.33 12.94 2.98
CA LEU A 248 -9.39 12.21 4.25
C LEU A 248 -10.08 13.04 5.34
N SER A 249 -9.69 14.31 5.47
CA SER A 249 -10.29 15.25 6.42
C SER A 249 -10.07 16.71 6.00
N GLN A 250 -10.71 17.64 6.71
CA GLN A 250 -10.51 19.08 6.53
C GLN A 250 -9.30 19.63 7.29
N VAL A 251 -8.60 18.80 8.07
CA VAL A 251 -7.41 19.22 8.82
C VAL A 251 -6.33 19.65 7.85
N SER A 252 -5.79 20.84 8.09
CA SER A 252 -4.85 21.53 7.23
C SER A 252 -3.57 21.86 7.99
N ILE A 253 -2.55 22.34 7.29
CA ILE A 253 -1.29 22.73 7.93
C ILE A 253 -1.45 23.88 8.94
N SER A 254 -2.53 24.69 8.86
CA SER A 254 -2.82 25.72 9.87
C SER A 254 -3.32 25.17 11.19
N ASP A 255 -3.78 23.92 11.23
CA ASP A 255 -4.23 23.22 12.44
C ASP A 255 -3.07 22.54 13.19
N LEU A 256 -1.85 22.58 12.63
CA LEU A 256 -0.67 21.94 13.18
C LEU A 256 0.20 22.93 13.96
N ASN A 257 0.76 22.47 15.09
CA ASN A 257 1.77 23.23 15.80
C ASN A 257 3.14 23.12 15.12
N LYS A 258 3.40 24.00 14.15
CA LYS A 258 4.68 24.10 13.43
C LYS A 258 5.86 24.61 14.26
N THR A 259 5.62 25.08 15.49
CA THR A 259 6.66 25.57 16.41
C THR A 259 7.18 24.49 17.35
N ALA A 260 6.59 23.29 17.33
CA ALA A 260 7.07 22.16 18.11
C ALA A 260 8.49 21.77 17.69
N GLU A 261 9.33 21.35 18.64
CA GLU A 261 10.71 20.92 18.36
C GLU A 261 10.76 19.60 17.56
N THR A 262 9.70 18.80 17.64
CA THR A 262 9.60 17.51 16.96
C THR A 262 8.25 17.35 16.27
N TRP A 263 8.24 16.57 15.21
CA TRP A 263 7.05 15.97 14.64
C TRP A 263 6.82 14.60 15.28
N GLU A 264 5.65 14.40 15.86
CA GLU A 264 5.18 13.18 16.50
C GLU A 264 4.06 12.57 15.66
N ILE A 265 4.32 11.43 15.03
CA ILE A 265 3.43 10.74 14.12
C ILE A 265 2.90 9.50 14.83
N ARG A 266 1.59 9.41 15.02
CA ARG A 266 0.95 8.21 15.58
C ARG A 266 0.13 7.51 14.50
N ILE A 267 0.31 6.20 14.42
CA ILE A 267 -0.46 5.28 13.58
C ILE A 267 -1.21 4.36 14.54
N GLU A 268 -2.54 4.38 14.47
CA GLU A 268 -3.42 3.79 15.47
C GLU A 268 -4.56 3.00 14.83
N VAL A 269 -4.89 1.85 15.42
CA VAL A 269 -6.15 1.15 15.21
C VAL A 269 -6.95 1.27 16.50
N LYS A 270 -7.94 2.15 16.51
CA LYS A 270 -8.74 2.44 17.70
C LYS A 270 -9.59 1.23 18.09
N PRO A 271 -9.66 0.85 19.39
CA PRO A 271 -10.46 -0.29 19.82
C PRO A 271 -11.96 -0.18 19.54
N ASP A 272 -12.46 1.03 19.32
CA ASP A 272 -13.86 1.36 19.03
C ASP A 272 -14.11 1.73 17.56
N ALA A 273 -13.13 1.52 16.67
CA ALA A 273 -13.33 1.70 15.24
C ALA A 273 -14.34 0.69 14.67
N GLU A 274 -14.94 1.01 13.52
CA GLU A 274 -15.90 0.11 12.86
C GLU A 274 -15.20 -1.17 12.40
N ASN A 275 -13.99 -1.04 11.85
CA ASN A 275 -13.15 -2.15 11.40
C ASN A 275 -11.86 -2.24 12.22
N VAL A 276 -11.84 -3.08 13.26
CA VAL A 276 -10.64 -3.35 14.08
C VAL A 276 -9.84 -4.50 13.46
N GLY A 277 -9.29 -4.25 12.27
CA GLY A 277 -8.57 -5.26 11.47
C GLY A 277 -7.06 -5.22 11.62
N GLY A 278 -6.51 -4.51 12.61
CA GLY A 278 -5.07 -4.38 12.81
C GLY A 278 -4.32 -3.59 11.75
N VAL A 279 -3.01 -3.49 11.90
CA VAL A 279 -2.14 -2.76 10.99
C VAL A 279 -0.78 -3.44 10.92
N THR A 280 -0.23 -3.47 9.71
CA THR A 280 1.14 -3.90 9.44
C THR A 280 1.88 -2.79 8.72
N LEU A 281 3.07 -2.44 9.21
CA LEU A 281 3.98 -1.48 8.59
C LEU A 281 5.17 -2.22 8.02
N PHE A 282 5.44 -1.98 6.73
CA PHE A 282 6.57 -2.57 6.01
C PHE A 282 7.66 -1.51 5.84
N GLY A 283 8.88 -1.89 6.19
CA GLY A 283 10.08 -1.08 6.02
C GLY A 283 10.92 -1.55 4.84
N LYS A 284 12.08 -0.92 4.66
CA LYS A 284 12.93 -1.08 3.45
C LYS A 284 13.38 -2.51 3.10
N LYS A 285 13.22 -3.48 4.01
CA LYS A 285 13.60 -4.88 3.81
C LYS A 285 12.41 -5.84 3.77
N PHE A 286 11.18 -5.35 3.75
CA PHE A 286 9.95 -6.13 3.64
C PHE A 286 8.99 -5.45 2.67
N GLY A 287 8.00 -6.21 2.21
CA GLY A 287 7.01 -5.70 1.27
C GLY A 287 7.57 -5.48 -0.13
N ASN A 288 7.11 -4.42 -0.77
CA ASN A 288 7.37 -4.10 -2.16
C ASN A 288 8.16 -2.80 -2.37
N HIS A 289 8.35 -2.01 -1.32
CA HIS A 289 8.94 -0.68 -1.42
C HIS A 289 10.19 -0.54 -0.52
N ASP A 290 11.32 -0.17 -1.13
CA ASP A 290 12.61 0.02 -0.45
C ASP A 290 12.63 1.37 0.29
N GLN A 291 11.73 1.53 1.25
CA GLN A 291 11.66 2.69 2.15
C GLN A 291 11.09 2.30 3.51
N ASP A 292 11.50 3.03 4.54
CA ASP A 292 10.81 3.02 5.84
C ASP A 292 9.66 4.05 5.82
N ILE A 293 9.27 4.63 6.96
CA ILE A 293 8.33 5.76 6.95
C ILE A 293 9.11 6.99 6.47
N ASN A 294 8.70 7.59 5.36
CA ASN A 294 9.30 8.82 4.86
C ASN A 294 8.44 10.03 5.26
N PHE A 295 8.99 10.89 6.11
CA PHE A 295 8.39 12.16 6.49
C PHE A 295 9.03 13.30 5.70
N LYS A 296 8.20 14.14 5.08
CA LYS A 296 8.65 15.29 4.31
C LYS A 296 7.84 16.54 4.61
N ALA A 297 8.52 17.58 5.08
CA ALA A 297 7.95 18.92 5.21
C ALA A 297 8.41 19.80 4.05
N TYR A 298 7.47 20.44 3.37
CA TYR A 298 7.70 21.42 2.31
C TYR A 298 7.59 22.81 2.88
N TYR A 299 8.51 23.70 2.54
CA TYR A 299 8.51 25.06 3.04
C TYR A 299 8.95 26.09 1.99
N SER A 300 8.61 27.35 2.24
CA SER A 300 9.00 28.53 1.47
C SER A 300 9.63 29.61 2.35
#